data_AF-A0A162FEJ2-F1
#
_entry.id   AF-A0A162FEJ2-F1
#
_cell.length_a   1.000
_cell.length_b   1.000
_cell.length_c   1.000
_cell.angle_alpha   90.00
_cell.angle_beta   90.00
_cell.angle_gamma   90.00
#
_symmetry.space_group_name_H-M   'P 1'
#
loop_
_entity.id
_entity.type
_entity.pdbx_description
1 polymer ?
#
loop_
_entity_poly.entity_id
_entity_poly.type
_entity_poly.pdbx_seq_one_letter_code
_entity_poly.pdbx_strand_id
1 'polypeptide(L)'
;MNDEFVFHNNNSKLLDNFLNNDYPEISKAIKKEGYNLDFLEYDFFHEIHFENHIVGFITLKKFPLVDNQFSIMDAYIIPEYRGNNLLFETLSFLLTFDNFEFYPRKPTKAFIKVLLKNDFAFELASNFVVSYFKFIVDVNSEIYKNPKIKRFYKKPDILFPYKANLFDMDLCSVMFRDPVLELVKYGDFFALTEPRKFDFKRYKCRKKLKRVSEKYIDEKFSIWENNGDEIDNFIQRKNDEIAEQFLVENMIGNEYELRDDFIQQLEKFNLSIDDGFKIRKHIVNKLESGELNEKSHYQRLLYLLSHFEVIDKEITEFDESVEECPFCGNYIPDFVRSCRVCGLHIREIDFEQHAVNKLNESMEELVRGFSDYLESNVFNDVIPIENRDDELMELEYFFNDNMIDYDFDEFLAFYNSCNEDLSIEEIKDLFVDDKLNNSLGTKEEFNTYFTYLLHHFYYNERIGKYDDAFIKLVQMAILASNKAKNKNEILESTPHSIDVFFAIEDMEYLNYSFDVSKLFDDAVNTFKIKKYNKNHDKILNELKEIFD
;
A
#
# COMPACT_ATOMS: atom_id res chain seq x y z
N MET A 1 -28.68 7.52 -19.56
CA MET A 1 -27.65 7.49 -18.51
C MET A 1 -26.69 8.62 -18.81
N ASN A 2 -27.00 9.83 -18.31
CA ASN A 2 -25.97 10.80 -17.98
C ASN A 2 -25.58 10.49 -16.53
N ASP A 3 -25.04 9.31 -16.33
CA ASP A 3 -24.40 8.97 -15.06
C ASP A 3 -23.03 9.63 -15.17
N GLU A 4 -23.01 10.97 -15.07
CA GLU A 4 -21.82 11.65 -14.58
C GLU A 4 -21.42 10.85 -13.34
N PHE A 5 -20.18 10.35 -13.33
CA PHE A 5 -19.59 9.82 -12.10
C PHE A 5 -19.63 10.95 -11.08
N VAL A 6 -20.72 11.05 -10.31
CA VAL A 6 -20.79 11.92 -9.16
C VAL A 6 -20.07 11.19 -8.05
N PHE A 7 -18.76 11.08 -8.23
CA PHE A 7 -17.84 10.83 -7.17
C PHE A 7 -17.88 12.05 -6.26
N HIS A 8 -18.68 11.97 -5.19
CA HIS A 8 -18.63 12.94 -4.12
C HIS A 8 -17.28 12.82 -3.41
N ASN A 9 -16.27 13.52 -3.93
CA ASN A 9 -14.96 13.65 -3.30
C ASN A 9 -15.15 14.44 -2.00
N ASN A 10 -14.98 13.78 -0.85
CA ASN A 10 -15.26 14.38 0.45
C ASN A 10 -14.08 14.17 1.41
N ASN A 11 -13.29 15.22 1.60
CA ASN A 11 -12.14 15.24 2.50
C ASN A 11 -12.47 15.12 4.02
N SER A 12 -13.71 14.87 4.46
CA SER A 12 -13.98 14.75 5.92
C SER A 12 -15.34 14.21 6.41
N LYS A 13 -16.24 13.66 5.56
CA LYS A 13 -17.55 13.19 6.05
C LYS A 13 -17.57 11.67 6.26
N LEU A 14 -17.77 11.23 7.51
CA LEU A 14 -18.09 9.83 7.81
C LEU A 14 -19.35 9.39 7.06
N LEU A 15 -19.32 8.20 6.45
CA LEU A 15 -20.40 7.66 5.61
C LEU A 15 -21.78 7.72 6.27
N ASP A 16 -21.88 7.42 7.56
CA ASP A 16 -23.15 7.48 8.28
C ASP A 16 -23.73 8.91 8.28
N ASN A 17 -22.90 9.93 8.49
CA ASN A 17 -23.35 11.32 8.46
C ASN A 17 -23.79 11.74 7.05
N PHE A 18 -23.03 11.34 6.03
CA PHE A 18 -23.37 11.59 4.63
C PHE A 18 -24.72 10.95 4.26
N LEU A 19 -24.89 9.66 4.55
CA LEU A 19 -26.16 8.96 4.30
C LEU A 19 -27.33 9.56 5.09
N ASN A 20 -27.12 10.00 6.33
CA ASN A 20 -28.18 10.61 7.13
C ASN A 20 -28.69 11.94 6.55
N ASN A 21 -27.80 12.72 5.92
CA ASN A 21 -28.14 14.04 5.38
C ASN A 21 -28.64 13.95 3.94
N ASP A 22 -27.91 13.23 3.10
CA ASP A 22 -28.07 13.29 1.65
C ASP A 22 -28.89 12.11 1.12
N TYR A 23 -28.94 10.98 1.84
CA TYR A 23 -29.68 9.76 1.45
C TYR A 23 -30.53 9.16 2.60
N PRO A 24 -31.48 9.94 3.17
CA PRO A 24 -32.20 9.56 4.39
C PRO A 24 -33.01 8.26 4.26
N GLU A 25 -33.50 7.92 3.06
CA GLU A 25 -34.22 6.69 2.81
C GLU A 25 -33.32 5.44 2.95
N ILE A 26 -32.11 5.51 2.39
CA ILE A 26 -31.09 4.45 2.51
C ILE A 26 -30.68 4.29 3.97
N SER A 27 -30.39 5.39 4.67
CA SER A 27 -30.05 5.37 6.10
C SER A 27 -31.15 4.70 6.95
N LYS A 28 -32.42 5.05 6.68
CA LYS A 28 -33.57 4.43 7.36
C LYS A 28 -33.65 2.93 7.09
N ALA A 29 -33.41 2.49 5.86
CA ALA A 29 -33.39 1.07 5.50
C ALA A 29 -32.27 0.30 6.22
N ILE A 30 -31.05 0.85 6.26
CA ILE A 30 -29.90 0.29 7.00
C ILE A 30 -30.26 0.09 8.48
N LYS A 31 -30.82 1.13 9.12
CA LYS A 31 -31.23 1.09 10.53
C LYS A 31 -32.33 0.06 10.79
N LYS A 32 -33.35 -0.01 9.91
CA LYS A 32 -34.46 -0.97 10.00
C LYS A 32 -33.98 -2.42 9.88
N GLU A 33 -33.05 -2.68 8.97
CA GLU A 33 -32.46 -4.01 8.78
C GLU A 33 -31.46 -4.36 9.90
N GLY A 34 -30.88 -3.36 10.55
CA GLY A 34 -29.75 -3.53 11.45
C GLY A 34 -28.49 -3.94 10.70
N TYR A 35 -28.31 -3.43 9.47
CA TYR A 35 -27.07 -3.59 8.71
C TYR A 35 -25.94 -2.78 9.35
N ASN A 36 -24.72 -3.30 9.32
CA ASN A 36 -23.55 -2.68 9.91
C ASN A 36 -22.62 -2.17 8.81
N LEU A 37 -22.45 -0.86 8.71
CA LEU A 37 -21.36 -0.23 7.97
C LEU A 37 -20.07 -0.47 8.75
N ASP A 38 -19.18 -1.32 8.24
CA ASP A 38 -17.91 -1.57 8.92
C ASP A 38 -16.82 -0.57 8.49
N PHE A 39 -16.98 0.09 7.34
CA PHE A 39 -16.04 1.11 6.85
C PHE A 39 -16.76 2.44 6.64
N LEU A 40 -16.44 3.42 7.48
CA LEU A 40 -17.07 4.75 7.45
C LEU A 40 -16.29 5.76 6.62
N GLU A 41 -15.01 5.50 6.38
CA GLU A 41 -14.15 6.33 5.52
C GLU A 41 -14.19 5.82 4.08
N TYR A 42 -14.33 6.76 3.16
CA TYR A 42 -14.38 6.51 1.73
C TYR A 42 -13.90 7.77 0.98
N ASP A 43 -13.30 7.58 -0.19
CA ASP A 43 -12.91 8.70 -1.06
C ASP A 43 -14.03 8.98 -2.08
N PHE A 44 -14.80 7.94 -2.40
CA PHE A 44 -15.73 7.91 -3.50
C PHE A 44 -17.03 7.22 -3.10
N PHE A 45 -18.16 7.84 -3.43
CA PHE A 45 -19.50 7.27 -3.26
C PHE A 45 -20.14 7.13 -4.63
N HIS A 46 -20.69 5.96 -4.94
CA HIS A 46 -21.38 5.71 -6.20
C HIS A 46 -22.79 5.20 -5.91
N GLU A 47 -23.76 5.89 -6.49
CA GLU A 47 -25.19 5.58 -6.37
C GLU A 47 -25.55 4.33 -7.17
N ILE A 48 -26.41 3.47 -6.61
CA ILE A 48 -27.04 2.38 -7.36
C ILE A 48 -28.48 2.78 -7.66
N HIS A 49 -28.82 2.85 -8.94
CA HIS A 49 -30.13 3.24 -9.41
C HIS A 49 -31.00 2.04 -9.77
N PHE A 50 -32.30 2.18 -9.58
CA PHE A 50 -33.32 1.33 -10.19
C PHE A 50 -34.38 2.25 -10.79
N GLU A 51 -34.54 2.18 -12.10
CA GLU A 51 -35.29 3.19 -12.86
C GLU A 51 -34.74 4.59 -12.57
N ASN A 52 -35.56 5.51 -12.05
CA ASN A 52 -35.14 6.88 -11.70
C ASN A 52 -34.96 7.09 -10.18
N HIS A 53 -34.82 6.01 -9.41
CA HIS A 53 -34.68 6.07 -7.96
C HIS A 53 -33.30 5.58 -7.51
N ILE A 54 -32.69 6.27 -6.55
CA ILE A 54 -31.46 5.84 -5.90
C ILE A 54 -31.84 4.84 -4.80
N VAL A 55 -31.45 3.58 -4.97
CA VAL A 55 -31.90 2.46 -4.13
C VAL A 55 -30.77 1.76 -3.37
N GLY A 56 -29.54 2.23 -3.56
CA GLY A 56 -28.36 1.67 -2.94
C GLY A 56 -27.11 2.48 -3.25
N PHE A 57 -25.97 1.94 -2.84
CA PHE A 57 -24.67 2.54 -3.11
C PHE A 57 -23.54 1.51 -3.03
N ILE A 58 -22.40 1.88 -3.61
CA ILE A 58 -21.08 1.36 -3.22
C ILE A 58 -20.18 2.52 -2.79
N THR A 59 -19.26 2.26 -1.86
CA THR A 59 -18.19 3.20 -1.51
C THR A 59 -16.84 2.64 -1.93
N LEU A 60 -15.97 3.51 -2.43
CA LEU A 60 -14.61 3.17 -2.84
C LEU A 60 -13.60 3.98 -2.04
N LYS A 61 -12.45 3.36 -1.75
CA LYS A 61 -11.27 4.00 -1.17
C LYS A 61 -10.07 3.71 -2.06
N LYS A 62 -9.33 4.73 -2.46
CA LYS A 62 -8.10 4.64 -3.24
C LYS A 62 -7.03 3.93 -2.42
N PHE A 63 -6.21 3.12 -3.08
CA PHE A 63 -5.03 2.56 -2.42
C PHE A 63 -3.99 3.67 -2.18
N PRO A 64 -3.40 3.77 -0.97
CA PRO A 64 -2.46 4.84 -0.66
C PRO A 64 -1.23 4.88 -1.57
N LEU A 65 -0.79 3.72 -2.08
CA LEU A 65 0.47 3.56 -2.81
C LEU A 65 0.28 3.23 -4.29
N VAL A 66 -0.95 2.95 -4.72
CA VAL A 66 -1.24 2.52 -6.09
C VAL A 66 -2.44 3.29 -6.61
N ASP A 67 -2.17 4.26 -7.47
CA ASP A 67 -3.14 5.30 -7.80
C ASP A 67 -4.35 4.84 -8.62
N ASN A 68 -4.22 3.72 -9.30
CA ASN A 68 -5.23 3.15 -10.16
C ASN A 68 -6.04 2.02 -9.49
N GLN A 69 -5.75 1.69 -8.23
CA GLN A 69 -6.45 0.63 -7.51
C GLN A 69 -7.44 1.23 -6.49
N PHE A 70 -8.60 0.58 -6.39
CA PHE A 70 -9.69 0.98 -5.50
C PHE A 70 -10.22 -0.20 -4.71
N SER A 71 -10.35 -0.01 -3.40
CA SER A 71 -11.07 -0.94 -2.52
C SER A 71 -12.55 -0.59 -2.52
N ILE A 72 -13.41 -1.55 -2.87
CA ILE A 72 -14.86 -1.44 -2.62
C ILE A 72 -15.08 -1.74 -1.13
N MET A 73 -15.43 -0.71 -0.38
CA MET A 73 -15.49 -0.75 1.09
C MET A 73 -16.84 -1.29 1.57
N ASP A 74 -17.93 -0.58 1.25
CA ASP A 74 -19.29 -0.98 1.61
C ASP A 74 -20.18 -0.98 0.37
N ALA A 75 -21.09 -1.95 0.30
CA ALA A 75 -22.10 -2.07 -0.74
C ALA A 75 -23.44 -2.37 -0.10
N TYR A 76 -24.45 -1.55 -0.37
CA TYR A 76 -25.77 -1.70 0.21
C TYR A 76 -26.85 -1.44 -0.83
N ILE A 77 -27.88 -2.27 -0.83
CA ILE A 77 -29.12 -2.08 -1.60
C ILE A 77 -30.28 -2.26 -0.65
N ILE A 78 -31.25 -1.34 -0.71
CA ILE A 78 -32.49 -1.39 0.06
C ILE A 78 -33.18 -2.77 -0.18
N PRO A 79 -33.62 -3.49 0.87
CA PRO A 79 -34.10 -4.86 0.76
C PRO A 79 -35.15 -5.11 -0.33
N GLU A 80 -36.07 -4.17 -0.50
CA GLU A 80 -37.19 -4.22 -1.45
C GLU A 80 -36.74 -4.25 -2.92
N TYR A 81 -35.53 -3.76 -3.22
CA TYR A 81 -34.96 -3.74 -4.58
C TYR A 81 -33.95 -4.87 -4.83
N ARG A 82 -33.66 -5.70 -3.83
CA ARG A 82 -32.77 -6.86 -3.99
C ARG A 82 -33.42 -7.92 -4.86
N GLY A 83 -32.64 -8.53 -5.74
CA GLY A 83 -33.11 -9.54 -6.70
C GLY A 83 -33.05 -9.07 -8.14
N ASN A 84 -33.03 -7.76 -8.38
CA ASN A 84 -32.93 -7.12 -9.69
C ASN A 84 -31.49 -7.03 -10.24
N ASN A 85 -30.57 -7.88 -9.75
CA ASN A 85 -29.16 -7.94 -10.18
C ASN A 85 -28.29 -6.67 -10.08
N LEU A 86 -28.83 -5.56 -9.54
CA LEU A 86 -28.20 -4.24 -9.53
C LEU A 86 -26.74 -4.21 -9.05
N LEU A 87 -26.40 -4.91 -7.96
CA LEU A 87 -25.01 -4.95 -7.49
C LEU A 87 -24.07 -5.54 -8.54
N PHE A 88 -24.49 -6.61 -9.22
CA PHE A 88 -23.66 -7.26 -10.22
C PHE A 88 -23.51 -6.40 -11.47
N GLU A 89 -24.56 -5.70 -11.88
CA GLU A 89 -24.50 -4.73 -12.99
C GLU A 89 -23.50 -3.61 -12.69
N THR A 90 -23.54 -3.05 -11.48
CA THR A 90 -22.54 -2.07 -11.03
C THR A 90 -21.12 -2.65 -11.06
N LEU A 91 -20.91 -3.87 -10.56
CA LEU A 91 -19.59 -4.52 -10.58
C LEU A 91 -19.09 -4.79 -12.01
N SER A 92 -19.98 -5.21 -12.91
CA SER A 92 -19.65 -5.47 -14.31
C SER A 92 -19.28 -4.19 -15.04
N PHE A 93 -19.99 -3.10 -14.74
CA PHE A 93 -19.62 -1.77 -15.23
C PHE A 93 -18.24 -1.33 -14.73
N LEU A 94 -17.90 -1.58 -13.46
CA LEU A 94 -16.55 -1.28 -12.96
C LEU A 94 -15.43 -2.04 -13.70
N LEU A 95 -15.72 -3.23 -14.25
CA LEU A 95 -14.74 -3.99 -15.05
C LEU A 95 -14.45 -3.35 -16.41
N THR A 96 -15.28 -2.42 -16.89
CA THR A 96 -15.09 -1.76 -18.20
C THR A 96 -14.05 -0.64 -18.16
N PHE A 97 -13.54 -0.27 -16.99
CA PHE A 97 -12.54 0.79 -16.86
C PHE A 97 -11.14 0.23 -17.09
N ASP A 98 -10.59 0.48 -18.28
CA ASP A 98 -9.21 0.10 -18.64
C ASP A 98 -8.14 0.60 -17.64
N ASN A 99 -8.37 1.80 -17.09
CA ASN A 99 -7.40 2.45 -16.23
C ASN A 99 -7.45 2.02 -14.77
N PHE A 100 -8.46 1.26 -14.34
CA PHE A 100 -8.74 1.12 -12.90
C PHE A 100 -9.02 -0.31 -12.50
N GLU A 101 -8.53 -0.69 -11.33
CA GLU A 101 -8.79 -2.00 -10.75
C GLU A 101 -9.60 -1.85 -9.46
N PHE A 102 -10.68 -2.63 -9.35
CA PHE A 102 -11.61 -2.56 -8.23
C PHE A 102 -11.64 -3.89 -7.48
N TYR A 103 -11.41 -3.80 -6.18
CA TYR A 103 -11.24 -4.96 -5.32
C TYR A 103 -12.18 -4.90 -4.11
N PRO A 104 -13.12 -5.85 -3.93
CA PRO A 104 -13.94 -5.90 -2.73
C PRO A 104 -13.10 -6.12 -1.47
N ARG A 105 -13.16 -5.20 -0.51
CA ARG A 105 -12.51 -5.36 0.78
C ARG A 105 -13.41 -6.18 1.70
N LYS A 106 -12.95 -7.37 2.10
CA LYS A 106 -13.66 -8.25 3.05
C LYS A 106 -15.17 -8.39 2.72
N PRO A 107 -15.54 -8.91 1.53
CA PRO A 107 -16.93 -8.97 1.08
C PRO A 107 -17.84 -9.75 2.05
N THR A 108 -19.13 -9.41 2.06
CA THR A 108 -20.12 -10.20 2.80
C THR A 108 -20.45 -11.51 2.07
N LYS A 109 -20.97 -12.50 2.79
CA LYS A 109 -21.53 -13.73 2.20
C LYS A 109 -22.63 -13.43 1.16
N ALA A 110 -23.38 -12.33 1.33
CA ALA A 110 -24.38 -11.91 0.35
C ALA A 110 -23.73 -11.44 -0.96
N PHE A 111 -22.62 -10.70 -0.88
CA PHE A 111 -21.82 -10.30 -2.03
C PHE A 111 -21.31 -11.53 -2.80
N ILE A 112 -20.75 -12.52 -2.10
CA ILE A 112 -20.26 -13.76 -2.71
C ILE A 112 -21.38 -14.54 -3.41
N LYS A 113 -22.59 -14.56 -2.83
CA LYS A 113 -23.75 -15.17 -3.49
C LYS A 113 -24.16 -14.45 -4.78
N VAL A 114 -23.97 -13.14 -4.85
CA VAL A 114 -24.22 -12.38 -6.08
C VAL A 114 -23.21 -12.79 -7.16
N LEU A 115 -21.94 -12.97 -6.81
CA LEU A 115 -20.93 -13.47 -7.74
C LEU A 115 -21.23 -14.91 -8.22
N LEU A 116 -21.55 -15.82 -7.29
CA LEU A 116 -21.93 -17.20 -7.62
C LEU A 116 -23.15 -17.26 -8.55
N LYS A 117 -24.19 -16.45 -8.28
CA LYS A 117 -25.41 -16.41 -9.11
C LYS A 117 -25.13 -16.00 -10.55
N ASN A 118 -24.13 -15.15 -10.77
CA ASN A 118 -23.78 -14.62 -12.07
C ASN A 118 -22.55 -15.33 -12.70
N ASP A 119 -22.13 -16.48 -12.17
CA ASP A 119 -20.96 -17.24 -12.65
C ASP A 119 -19.63 -16.43 -12.57
N PHE A 120 -19.53 -15.45 -11.67
CA PHE A 120 -18.28 -14.74 -11.34
C PHE A 120 -17.58 -15.31 -10.10
N ALA A 121 -18.10 -16.41 -9.58
CA ALA A 121 -17.47 -17.24 -8.59
C ALA A 121 -17.99 -18.68 -8.78
N PHE A 122 -17.24 -19.67 -8.28
CA PHE A 122 -17.68 -21.06 -8.28
C PHE A 122 -17.32 -21.77 -6.97
N GLU A 123 -18.06 -22.83 -6.65
CA GLU A 123 -17.84 -23.65 -5.46
C GLU A 123 -16.84 -24.78 -5.76
N LEU A 124 -15.60 -24.67 -5.28
CA LEU A 124 -14.61 -25.78 -5.29
C LEU A 124 -15.06 -26.95 -4.42
N ALA A 125 -15.73 -26.62 -3.31
CA ALA A 125 -16.34 -27.56 -2.40
C ALA A 125 -17.53 -26.88 -1.71
N SER A 126 -18.39 -27.66 -1.04
CA SER A 126 -19.67 -27.23 -0.44
C SER A 126 -19.69 -25.88 0.28
N ASN A 127 -18.56 -25.43 0.84
CA ASN A 127 -18.44 -24.12 1.50
C ASN A 127 -17.20 -23.32 1.10
N PHE A 128 -16.47 -23.73 0.06
CA PHE A 128 -15.22 -23.10 -0.34
C PHE A 128 -15.35 -22.59 -1.77
N VAL A 129 -15.28 -21.27 -1.91
CA VAL A 129 -15.62 -20.55 -3.12
C VAL A 129 -14.38 -19.85 -3.66
N VAL A 130 -14.18 -19.95 -4.97
CA VAL A 130 -13.21 -19.14 -5.72
C VAL A 130 -13.99 -18.04 -6.44
N SER A 131 -13.51 -16.82 -6.29
CA SER A 131 -14.05 -15.64 -6.95
C SER A 131 -13.14 -15.18 -8.07
N TYR A 132 -13.74 -14.73 -9.18
CA TYR A 132 -13.01 -14.02 -10.22
C TYR A 132 -12.48 -12.68 -9.69
N PHE A 133 -13.32 -11.93 -8.95
CA PHE A 133 -12.89 -10.73 -8.27
C PHE A 133 -11.91 -11.08 -7.14
N LYS A 134 -10.72 -10.47 -7.17
CA LYS A 134 -9.78 -10.51 -6.04
C LYS A 134 -10.30 -9.61 -4.92
N PHE A 135 -10.16 -10.08 -3.70
CA PHE A 135 -10.53 -9.39 -2.47
C PHE A 135 -9.30 -8.81 -1.81
N ILE A 136 -9.52 -7.71 -1.10
CA ILE A 136 -8.47 -7.06 -0.33
C ILE A 136 -8.64 -7.38 1.15
N VAL A 137 -7.50 -7.71 1.78
CA VAL A 137 -7.39 -8.03 3.20
C VAL A 137 -6.30 -7.19 3.84
N ASP A 138 -6.65 -6.51 4.92
CA ASP A 138 -5.70 -5.80 5.79
C ASP A 138 -5.24 -6.72 6.93
N VAL A 139 -3.97 -7.14 6.89
CA VAL A 139 -3.42 -8.13 7.82
C VAL A 139 -3.28 -7.66 9.27
N ASN A 140 -3.33 -6.35 9.51
CA ASN A 140 -3.21 -5.83 10.87
C ASN A 140 -4.53 -5.89 11.63
N SER A 141 -5.61 -5.55 10.95
CA SER A 141 -6.90 -5.30 11.58
C SER A 141 -7.94 -6.40 11.32
N GLU A 142 -7.73 -7.24 10.30
CA GLU A 142 -8.78 -8.14 9.81
C GLU A 142 -8.51 -9.62 10.04
N ILE A 143 -7.38 -10.02 10.62
CA ILE A 143 -7.02 -11.44 10.76
C ILE A 143 -7.72 -12.10 11.95
N TYR A 144 -8.46 -13.16 11.68
CA TYR A 144 -9.11 -13.96 12.70
C TYR A 144 -8.11 -14.86 13.42
N LYS A 145 -8.12 -14.80 14.76
CA LYS A 145 -7.22 -15.60 15.62
C LYS A 145 -8.04 -16.36 16.67
N ASN A 146 -7.79 -17.67 16.78
CA ASN A 146 -8.30 -18.52 17.88
C ASN A 146 -7.15 -19.35 18.47
N PRO A 147 -7.28 -19.92 19.69
CA PRO A 147 -6.17 -20.65 20.34
C PRO A 147 -5.61 -21.84 19.53
N LYS A 148 -6.42 -22.46 18.66
CA LYS A 148 -6.02 -23.62 17.85
C LYS A 148 -5.18 -23.24 16.64
N ILE A 149 -5.37 -22.03 16.10
CA ILE A 149 -4.68 -21.58 14.87
C ILE A 149 -3.73 -20.41 15.10
N LYS A 150 -3.85 -19.67 16.21
CA LYS A 150 -3.02 -18.49 16.52
C LYS A 150 -1.51 -18.82 16.52
N ARG A 151 -1.15 -20.05 16.86
CA ARG A 151 0.25 -20.52 16.89
C ARG A 151 0.94 -20.49 15.52
N PHE A 152 0.17 -20.51 14.43
CA PHE A 152 0.67 -20.48 13.04
C PHE A 152 0.87 -19.07 12.51
N TYR A 153 0.43 -18.05 13.24
CA TYR A 153 0.62 -16.66 12.86
C TYR A 153 1.82 -16.05 13.60
N LYS A 154 2.54 -15.16 12.92
CA LYS A 154 3.49 -14.21 13.52
C LYS A 154 2.95 -12.79 13.38
N LYS A 155 3.68 -11.82 13.93
CA LYS A 155 3.38 -10.40 13.72
C LYS A 155 4.01 -10.05 12.36
N PRO A 156 3.25 -9.48 11.42
CA PRO A 156 3.84 -8.99 10.17
C PRO A 156 4.70 -7.75 10.48
N ASP A 157 5.84 -7.67 9.82
CA ASP A 157 6.77 -6.55 9.78
C ASP A 157 6.37 -5.53 8.68
N ILE A 158 5.74 -6.02 7.60
CA ILE A 158 5.30 -5.25 6.43
C ILE A 158 3.77 -5.08 6.40
N LEU A 159 3.32 -3.88 6.00
CA LEU A 159 1.92 -3.42 6.12
C LEU A 159 1.07 -3.57 4.85
N PHE A 160 1.52 -4.30 3.83
CA PHE A 160 0.80 -4.34 2.56
C PHE A 160 -0.49 -5.18 2.64
N PRO A 161 -1.59 -4.70 2.03
CA PRO A 161 -2.81 -5.48 1.90
C PRO A 161 -2.63 -6.66 0.96
N TYR A 162 -3.22 -7.80 1.31
CA TYR A 162 -3.19 -9.02 0.49
C TYR A 162 -4.36 -9.03 -0.49
N LYS A 163 -4.08 -9.51 -1.71
CA LYS A 163 -5.09 -9.85 -2.72
C LYS A 163 -5.42 -11.34 -2.62
N ALA A 164 -6.70 -11.68 -2.50
CA ALA A 164 -7.16 -13.05 -2.26
C ALA A 164 -8.43 -13.36 -3.05
N ASN A 165 -8.57 -14.56 -3.59
CA ASN A 165 -9.75 -14.96 -4.36
C ASN A 165 -10.62 -16.02 -3.66
N LEU A 166 -10.24 -16.45 -2.45
CA LEU A 166 -10.90 -17.56 -1.76
C LEU A 166 -11.83 -17.07 -0.65
N PHE A 167 -13.02 -17.65 -0.58
CA PHE A 167 -14.01 -17.35 0.45
C PHE A 167 -14.61 -18.62 1.06
N ASP A 168 -14.66 -18.68 2.38
CA ASP A 168 -15.34 -19.72 3.12
C ASP A 168 -16.77 -19.29 3.47
N MET A 169 -17.74 -19.90 2.81
CA MET A 169 -19.17 -19.62 2.97
C MET A 169 -19.70 -19.99 4.36
N ASP A 170 -19.08 -20.91 5.06
CA ASP A 170 -19.51 -21.32 6.39
C ASP A 170 -18.94 -20.42 7.48
N LEU A 171 -17.69 -20.00 7.31
CA LEU A 171 -17.00 -19.10 8.22
C LEU A 171 -17.30 -17.63 7.94
N CYS A 172 -17.86 -17.30 6.77
CA CYS A 172 -18.13 -15.94 6.33
C CYS A 172 -16.83 -15.12 6.21
N SER A 173 -15.76 -15.77 5.73
CA SER A 173 -14.38 -15.32 5.88
C SER A 173 -13.61 -15.46 4.57
N VAL A 174 -12.75 -14.49 4.28
CA VAL A 174 -11.78 -14.58 3.19
C VAL A 174 -10.63 -15.47 3.66
N MET A 175 -10.22 -16.40 2.80
CA MET A 175 -9.05 -17.24 2.99
C MET A 175 -7.96 -16.81 2.02
N PHE A 176 -6.70 -16.83 2.43
CA PHE A 176 -5.60 -16.42 1.55
C PHE A 176 -4.29 -17.08 1.92
N ARG A 177 -3.44 -17.26 0.91
CA ARG A 177 -2.05 -17.72 1.09
C ARG A 177 -1.16 -16.54 1.43
N ASP A 178 -0.11 -16.85 2.15
CA ASP A 178 0.95 -15.92 2.45
C ASP A 178 2.28 -16.49 1.94
N PRO A 179 2.56 -16.36 0.63
CA PRO A 179 3.73 -16.98 0.01
C PRO A 179 5.05 -16.36 0.50
N VAL A 180 5.02 -15.10 0.94
CA VAL A 180 6.18 -14.39 1.49
C VAL A 180 6.41 -14.70 2.98
N LEU A 181 5.54 -15.51 3.60
CA LEU A 181 5.63 -15.95 4.99
C LEU A 181 5.71 -14.79 5.97
N GLU A 182 4.98 -13.70 5.73
CA GLU A 182 5.02 -12.47 6.51
C GLU A 182 4.07 -12.51 7.72
N LEU A 183 2.90 -13.10 7.55
CA LEU A 183 1.89 -13.33 8.57
C LEU A 183 1.90 -14.79 9.06
N VAL A 184 2.10 -15.74 8.16
CA VAL A 184 1.97 -17.19 8.40
C VAL A 184 3.36 -17.82 8.47
N LYS A 185 3.56 -18.72 9.42
CA LYS A 185 4.88 -19.35 9.66
C LYS A 185 5.29 -20.40 8.63
N TYR A 186 4.37 -20.88 7.81
CA TYR A 186 4.56 -21.96 6.83
C TYR A 186 3.77 -21.66 5.56
N GLY A 187 4.32 -21.99 4.38
CA GLY A 187 3.76 -21.58 3.08
C GLY A 187 2.49 -22.29 2.64
N ASP A 188 2.17 -23.41 3.29
CA ASP A 188 1.07 -24.31 2.94
C ASP A 188 -0.13 -24.16 3.90
N PHE A 189 -0.31 -22.97 4.46
CA PHE A 189 -1.35 -22.70 5.44
C PHE A 189 -2.10 -21.42 5.10
N PHE A 190 -3.43 -21.51 5.05
CA PHE A 190 -4.25 -20.33 4.79
C PHE A 190 -4.45 -19.48 6.05
N ALA A 191 -4.27 -18.17 5.89
CA ALA A 191 -4.79 -17.20 6.83
C ALA A 191 -6.30 -16.96 6.59
N LEU A 192 -7.00 -16.52 7.63
CA LEU A 192 -8.44 -16.30 7.64
C LEU A 192 -8.76 -14.90 8.16
N THR A 193 -9.73 -14.23 7.55
CA THR A 193 -10.21 -12.93 8.03
C THR A 193 -11.36 -13.05 9.03
N GLU A 194 -11.54 -12.03 9.86
CA GLU A 194 -12.75 -11.85 10.66
C GLU A 194 -13.92 -11.49 9.74
N PRO A 195 -15.08 -12.15 9.86
CA PRO A 195 -16.26 -11.79 9.08
C PRO A 195 -16.69 -10.35 9.27
N ARG A 196 -17.43 -9.82 8.29
CA ARG A 196 -18.19 -8.57 8.46
C ARG A 196 -19.11 -8.66 9.66
N LYS A 197 -19.30 -7.55 10.41
CA LYS A 197 -20.11 -7.59 11.65
C LYS A 197 -21.54 -8.05 11.38
N PHE A 198 -22.09 -7.61 10.25
CA PHE A 198 -23.39 -8.05 9.78
C PHE A 198 -23.47 -9.57 9.63
N ASP A 199 -22.53 -10.20 8.92
CA ASP A 199 -22.49 -11.64 8.72
C ASP A 199 -22.24 -12.41 10.01
N PHE A 200 -21.33 -11.90 10.83
CA PHE A 200 -21.02 -12.48 12.14
C PHE A 200 -22.28 -12.65 13.00
N LYS A 201 -23.17 -11.64 12.99
CA LYS A 201 -24.47 -11.66 13.67
C LYS A 201 -25.52 -12.48 12.91
N ARG A 202 -25.70 -12.23 11.62
CA ARG A 202 -26.77 -12.80 10.79
C ARG A 202 -26.65 -14.31 10.59
N TYR A 203 -25.43 -14.79 10.36
CA TYR A 203 -25.13 -16.20 10.09
C TYR A 203 -24.50 -16.92 11.29
N LYS A 204 -24.32 -16.22 12.43
CA LYS A 204 -23.81 -16.79 13.69
C LYS A 204 -22.43 -17.46 13.51
N CYS A 205 -21.56 -16.88 12.68
CA CYS A 205 -20.28 -17.49 12.27
C CYS A 205 -19.32 -17.72 13.48
N ARG A 206 -19.50 -16.99 14.61
CA ARG A 206 -18.71 -17.13 15.86
C ARG A 206 -18.50 -18.57 16.34
N LYS A 207 -19.56 -19.40 16.35
CA LYS A 207 -19.46 -20.78 16.84
C LYS A 207 -18.64 -21.67 15.90
N LYS A 208 -18.74 -21.43 14.60
CA LYS A 208 -17.99 -22.15 13.57
C LYS A 208 -16.52 -21.75 13.60
N LEU A 209 -16.23 -20.44 13.66
CA LEU A 209 -14.88 -19.89 13.79
C LEU A 209 -14.10 -20.43 15.00
N LYS A 210 -14.75 -20.57 16.17
CA LYS A 210 -14.13 -21.18 17.37
C LYS A 210 -13.74 -22.65 17.18
N ARG A 211 -14.35 -23.35 16.22
CA ARG A 211 -14.09 -24.77 15.97
C ARG A 211 -12.96 -24.99 14.99
N VAL A 212 -12.65 -23.98 14.16
CA VAL A 212 -11.55 -24.01 13.18
C VAL A 212 -10.25 -24.46 13.84
N SER A 213 -9.61 -25.44 13.22
CA SER A 213 -8.35 -26.07 13.62
C SER A 213 -7.40 -26.12 12.43
N GLU A 214 -6.13 -26.44 12.68
CA GLU A 214 -5.13 -26.77 11.66
C GLU A 214 -5.67 -27.76 10.63
N LYS A 215 -6.14 -28.93 11.07
CA LYS A 215 -6.77 -29.93 10.19
C LYS A 215 -7.83 -29.37 9.22
N TYR A 216 -8.62 -28.39 9.67
CA TYR A 216 -9.65 -27.79 8.82
C TYR A 216 -9.01 -26.95 7.70
N ILE A 217 -7.96 -26.20 8.05
CA ILE A 217 -7.22 -25.36 7.11
C ILE A 217 -6.43 -26.23 6.14
N ASP A 218 -5.79 -27.29 6.63
CA ASP A 218 -5.06 -28.26 5.79
C ASP A 218 -6.00 -28.93 4.79
N GLU A 219 -7.20 -29.37 5.23
CA GLU A 219 -8.22 -29.91 4.33
C GLU A 219 -8.61 -28.91 3.23
N LYS A 220 -8.72 -27.62 3.55
CA LYS A 220 -8.98 -26.58 2.55
C LYS A 220 -7.80 -26.35 1.62
N PHE A 221 -6.58 -26.38 2.15
CA PHE A 221 -5.36 -26.23 1.35
C PHE A 221 -5.22 -27.37 0.35
N SER A 222 -5.41 -28.62 0.79
CA SER A 222 -5.40 -29.77 -0.12
C SER A 222 -6.52 -29.71 -1.17
N ILE A 223 -7.71 -29.20 -0.84
CA ILE A 223 -8.76 -28.99 -1.85
C ILE A 223 -8.29 -27.96 -2.88
N TRP A 224 -7.72 -26.84 -2.46
CA TRP A 224 -7.22 -25.81 -3.36
C TRP A 224 -6.12 -26.35 -4.28
N GLU A 225 -5.12 -27.00 -3.71
CA GLU A 225 -3.96 -27.55 -4.43
C GLU A 225 -4.38 -28.61 -5.47
N ASN A 226 -5.28 -29.52 -5.11
CA ASN A 226 -5.74 -30.58 -6.02
C ASN A 226 -6.64 -30.08 -7.16
N ASN A 227 -7.12 -28.84 -7.11
CA ASN A 227 -8.01 -28.26 -8.12
C ASN A 227 -7.39 -27.04 -8.81
N GLY A 228 -6.05 -26.91 -8.79
CA GLY A 228 -5.34 -25.80 -9.44
C GLY A 228 -5.76 -25.59 -10.89
N ASP A 229 -5.78 -26.67 -11.69
CA ASP A 229 -6.21 -26.60 -13.10
C ASP A 229 -7.65 -26.11 -13.27
N GLU A 230 -8.58 -26.50 -12.39
CA GLU A 230 -9.96 -26.04 -12.44
C GLU A 230 -10.07 -24.54 -12.14
N ILE A 231 -9.30 -24.06 -11.17
CA ILE A 231 -9.22 -22.64 -10.80
C ILE A 231 -8.66 -21.83 -11.98
N ASP A 232 -7.54 -22.26 -12.54
CA ASP A 232 -6.88 -21.55 -13.64
C ASP A 232 -7.77 -21.52 -14.89
N ASN A 233 -8.42 -22.64 -15.22
CA ASN A 233 -9.39 -22.71 -16.32
C ASN A 233 -10.61 -21.80 -16.07
N PHE A 234 -11.10 -21.70 -14.83
CA PHE A 234 -12.18 -20.78 -14.48
C PHE A 234 -11.76 -19.32 -14.70
N ILE A 235 -10.58 -18.93 -14.22
CA ILE A 235 -10.07 -17.56 -14.38
C ILE A 235 -9.84 -17.23 -15.86
N GLN A 236 -9.21 -18.14 -16.62
CA GLN A 236 -8.98 -17.93 -18.05
C GLN A 236 -10.28 -17.80 -18.82
N ARG A 237 -11.23 -18.72 -18.61
CA ARG A 237 -12.57 -18.64 -19.23
C ARG A 237 -13.25 -17.31 -18.94
N LYS A 238 -13.16 -16.80 -17.70
CA LYS A 238 -13.75 -15.50 -17.34
C LYS A 238 -13.05 -14.33 -18.02
N ASN A 239 -11.72 -14.37 -18.15
CA ASN A 239 -10.98 -13.38 -18.92
C ASN A 239 -11.44 -13.37 -20.38
N ASP A 240 -11.59 -14.55 -20.99
CA ASP A 240 -12.04 -14.69 -22.38
C ASP A 240 -13.48 -14.19 -22.56
N GLU A 241 -14.41 -14.59 -21.68
CA GLU A 241 -15.81 -14.12 -21.69
C GLU A 241 -15.93 -12.60 -21.54
N ILE A 242 -15.06 -11.98 -20.74
CA ILE A 242 -15.01 -10.52 -20.57
C ILE A 242 -14.42 -9.87 -21.82
N ALA A 243 -13.33 -10.40 -22.36
CA ALA A 243 -12.71 -9.89 -23.58
C ALA A 243 -13.67 -9.96 -24.77
N GLU A 244 -14.44 -11.05 -24.90
CA GLU A 244 -15.47 -11.20 -25.92
C GLU A 244 -16.53 -10.10 -25.86
N GLN A 245 -16.91 -9.62 -24.67
CA GLN A 245 -17.87 -8.52 -24.52
C GLN A 245 -17.35 -7.20 -25.09
N PHE A 246 -16.03 -7.04 -25.16
CA PHE A 246 -15.36 -5.88 -25.74
C PHE A 246 -15.00 -6.08 -27.22
N LEU A 247 -15.53 -7.11 -27.90
CA LEU A 247 -15.41 -7.16 -29.36
C LEU A 247 -16.32 -6.12 -29.99
N VAL A 248 -15.83 -5.42 -31.02
CA VAL A 248 -16.61 -4.39 -31.73
C VAL A 248 -17.90 -4.98 -32.29
N GLU A 249 -17.89 -6.23 -32.78
CA GLU A 249 -19.11 -6.91 -33.24
C GLU A 249 -20.12 -7.10 -32.11
N ASN A 250 -19.65 -7.36 -30.89
CA ASN A 250 -20.48 -7.58 -29.73
C ASN A 250 -20.95 -6.27 -29.07
N MET A 251 -20.30 -5.14 -29.31
CA MET A 251 -20.74 -3.86 -28.75
C MET A 251 -21.58 -3.04 -29.72
N ILE A 252 -21.23 -3.08 -31.00
CA ILE A 252 -21.73 -2.16 -32.03
C ILE A 252 -22.41 -2.94 -33.15
N GLY A 253 -21.79 -4.04 -33.60
CA GLY A 253 -22.24 -4.84 -34.74
C GLY A 253 -21.15 -5.01 -35.80
N ASN A 254 -21.51 -5.63 -36.92
CA ASN A 254 -20.58 -5.90 -38.02
C ASN A 254 -20.65 -4.81 -39.10
N GLU A 255 -19.90 -4.98 -40.19
CA GLU A 255 -19.80 -3.98 -41.27
C GLU A 255 -21.11 -3.80 -42.07
N TYR A 256 -22.07 -4.72 -41.94
CA TYR A 256 -23.35 -4.71 -42.64
C TYR A 256 -24.55 -4.42 -41.73
N GLU A 257 -24.44 -4.73 -40.44
CA GLU A 257 -25.56 -4.69 -39.50
C GLU A 257 -25.10 -4.25 -38.11
N LEU A 258 -25.74 -3.20 -37.58
CA LEU A 258 -25.58 -2.75 -36.20
C LEU A 258 -26.46 -3.60 -35.27
N ARG A 259 -26.03 -3.79 -34.02
CA ARG A 259 -26.84 -4.49 -33.02
C ARG A 259 -28.06 -3.66 -32.62
N ASP A 260 -29.17 -4.35 -32.32
CA ASP A 260 -30.43 -3.72 -31.89
C ASP A 260 -30.28 -2.86 -30.63
N ASP A 261 -29.50 -3.32 -29.65
CA ASP A 261 -29.26 -2.59 -28.41
C ASP A 261 -28.40 -1.34 -28.63
N PHE A 262 -27.45 -1.39 -29.55
CA PHE A 262 -26.69 -0.21 -29.98
C PHE A 262 -27.57 0.78 -30.75
N ILE A 263 -28.47 0.30 -31.63
CA ILE A 263 -29.45 1.17 -32.32
C ILE A 263 -30.33 1.91 -31.31
N GLN A 264 -30.83 1.24 -30.28
CA GLN A 264 -31.59 1.88 -29.20
C GLN A 264 -30.76 2.92 -28.42
N GLN A 265 -29.44 2.75 -28.33
CA GLN A 265 -28.58 3.78 -27.74
C GLN A 265 -28.45 4.99 -28.65
N LEU A 266 -28.24 4.80 -29.96
CA LEU A 266 -28.18 5.89 -30.94
C LEU A 266 -29.43 6.77 -30.88
N GLU A 267 -30.62 6.15 -30.83
CA GLU A 267 -31.90 6.86 -30.71
C GLU A 267 -31.96 7.76 -29.47
N LYS A 268 -31.41 7.32 -28.33
CA LYS A 268 -31.37 8.11 -27.08
C LYS A 268 -30.49 9.36 -27.22
N PHE A 269 -29.47 9.31 -28.07
CA PHE A 269 -28.57 10.43 -28.34
C PHE A 269 -28.96 11.23 -29.60
N ASN A 270 -30.12 10.93 -30.20
CA ASN A 270 -30.59 11.52 -31.47
C ASN A 270 -29.61 11.30 -32.64
N LEU A 271 -28.94 10.15 -32.67
CA LEU A 271 -28.04 9.74 -33.75
C LEU A 271 -28.73 8.79 -34.72
N SER A 272 -28.34 8.86 -36.00
CA SER A 272 -28.88 7.98 -37.04
C SER A 272 -28.12 6.65 -37.14
N ILE A 273 -28.68 5.68 -37.87
CA ILE A 273 -28.00 4.42 -38.19
C ILE A 273 -26.70 4.67 -38.97
N ASP A 274 -26.69 5.64 -39.90
CA ASP A 274 -25.50 6.02 -40.66
C ASP A 274 -24.40 6.56 -39.74
N ASP A 275 -24.77 7.30 -38.69
CA ASP A 275 -23.84 7.78 -37.66
C ASP A 275 -23.28 6.62 -36.84
N GLY A 276 -24.11 5.61 -36.54
CA GLY A 276 -23.67 4.36 -35.93
C GLY A 276 -22.59 3.63 -36.73
N PHE A 277 -22.76 3.50 -38.05
CA PHE A 277 -21.73 2.92 -38.92
C PHE A 277 -20.45 3.74 -38.99
N LYS A 278 -20.55 5.08 -38.93
CA LYS A 278 -19.37 5.95 -38.82
C LYS A 278 -18.62 5.72 -37.51
N ILE A 279 -19.34 5.65 -36.37
CA ILE A 279 -18.75 5.36 -35.05
C ILE A 279 -18.03 4.01 -35.10
N ARG A 280 -18.68 2.97 -35.66
CA ARG A 280 -18.06 1.65 -35.85
C ARG A 280 -16.75 1.77 -36.62
N LYS A 281 -16.78 2.39 -37.80
CA LYS A 281 -15.62 2.54 -38.67
C LYS A 281 -14.50 3.31 -37.96
N HIS A 282 -14.83 4.36 -37.21
CA HIS A 282 -13.87 5.11 -36.41
C HIS A 282 -13.19 4.20 -35.38
N ILE A 283 -13.97 3.46 -34.58
CA ILE A 283 -13.41 2.57 -33.55
C ILE A 283 -12.54 1.47 -34.15
N VAL A 284 -12.98 0.81 -35.22
CA VAL A 284 -12.19 -0.23 -35.91
C VAL A 284 -10.86 0.35 -36.40
N ASN A 285 -10.89 1.47 -37.14
CA ASN A 285 -9.68 2.09 -37.65
C ASN A 285 -8.70 2.49 -36.54
N LYS A 286 -9.23 2.94 -35.39
CA LYS A 286 -8.42 3.39 -34.26
C LYS A 286 -7.86 2.24 -33.41
N LEU A 287 -8.55 1.10 -33.37
CA LEU A 287 -8.00 -0.15 -32.84
C LEU A 287 -6.88 -0.66 -33.77
N GLU A 288 -7.08 -0.63 -35.08
CA GLU A 288 -6.08 -1.06 -36.07
C GLU A 288 -4.81 -0.17 -36.06
N SER A 289 -4.96 1.13 -35.77
CA SER A 289 -3.81 2.05 -35.65
C SER A 289 -3.12 2.02 -34.28
N GLY A 290 -3.68 1.31 -33.29
CA GLY A 290 -3.17 1.28 -31.91
C GLY A 290 -3.51 2.52 -31.08
N GLU A 291 -4.34 3.44 -31.59
CA GLU A 291 -4.83 4.61 -30.86
C GLU A 291 -5.89 4.25 -29.81
N LEU A 292 -6.45 3.04 -29.87
CA LEU A 292 -7.32 2.44 -28.85
C LEU A 292 -6.79 1.06 -28.49
N ASN A 293 -7.04 0.63 -27.25
CA ASN A 293 -6.78 -0.74 -26.82
C ASN A 293 -8.09 -1.52 -26.58
N GLU A 294 -7.97 -2.78 -26.18
CA GLU A 294 -9.09 -3.72 -26.00
C GLU A 294 -10.14 -3.28 -24.97
N LYS A 295 -9.86 -2.33 -24.07
CA LYS A 295 -10.85 -1.84 -23.09
C LYS A 295 -11.20 -0.38 -23.31
N SER A 296 -10.25 0.42 -23.80
CA SER A 296 -10.42 1.86 -23.96
C SER A 296 -11.42 2.22 -25.06
N HIS A 297 -11.64 1.34 -26.03
CA HIS A 297 -12.59 1.59 -27.10
C HIS A 297 -14.06 1.60 -26.63
N TYR A 298 -14.41 0.95 -25.51
CA TYR A 298 -15.74 1.12 -24.90
C TYR A 298 -15.94 2.55 -24.38
N GLN A 299 -14.93 3.09 -23.69
CA GLN A 299 -14.96 4.49 -23.26
C GLN A 299 -15.05 5.43 -24.48
N ARG A 300 -14.34 5.13 -25.57
CA ARG A 300 -14.43 5.87 -26.83
C ARG A 300 -15.85 5.81 -27.42
N LEU A 301 -16.50 4.65 -27.40
CA LEU A 301 -17.87 4.47 -27.86
C LEU A 301 -18.84 5.38 -27.10
N LEU A 302 -18.80 5.32 -25.76
CA LEU A 302 -19.64 6.17 -24.90
C LEU A 302 -19.40 7.67 -25.14
N TYR A 303 -18.14 8.05 -25.35
CA TYR A 303 -17.78 9.42 -25.67
C TYR A 303 -18.35 9.88 -27.02
N LEU A 304 -18.22 9.06 -28.08
CA LEU A 304 -18.71 9.41 -29.42
C LEU A 304 -20.24 9.43 -29.52
N LEU A 305 -20.94 8.67 -28.67
CA LEU A 305 -22.40 8.76 -28.57
C LEU A 305 -22.85 10.16 -28.10
N SER A 306 -22.07 10.81 -27.24
CA SER A 306 -22.38 12.13 -26.68
C SER A 306 -21.70 13.30 -27.40
N HIS A 307 -20.63 13.03 -28.16
CA HIS A 307 -19.79 14.02 -28.85
C HIS A 307 -19.52 13.58 -30.30
N PHE A 308 -20.59 13.30 -31.03
CA PHE A 308 -20.47 12.77 -32.39
C PHE A 308 -19.77 13.74 -33.36
N GLU A 309 -19.87 15.05 -33.11
CA GLU A 309 -19.27 16.11 -33.93
C GLU A 309 -17.75 16.04 -34.04
N VAL A 310 -17.06 15.35 -33.12
CA VAL A 310 -15.60 15.21 -33.13
C VAL A 310 -15.12 13.90 -33.78
N ILE A 311 -16.00 13.12 -34.43
CA ILE A 311 -15.66 11.82 -35.02
C ILE A 311 -14.57 11.90 -36.11
N ASP A 312 -14.53 12.99 -36.87
CA ASP A 312 -13.55 13.22 -37.94
C ASP A 312 -12.33 14.04 -37.45
N LYS A 313 -12.23 14.30 -36.14
CA LYS A 313 -11.10 15.04 -35.57
C LYS A 313 -9.84 14.18 -35.62
N GLU A 314 -8.83 14.66 -36.34
CA GLU A 314 -7.49 14.07 -36.34
C GLU A 314 -6.73 14.41 -35.06
N ILE A 315 -5.83 13.50 -34.66
CA ILE A 315 -4.93 13.70 -33.52
C ILE A 315 -3.70 14.44 -34.02
N THR A 316 -3.40 15.60 -33.42
CA THR A 316 -2.13 16.29 -33.63
C THR A 316 -1.00 15.50 -32.97
N GLU A 317 0.21 15.54 -33.56
CA GLU A 317 1.39 14.74 -33.15
C GLU A 317 1.50 14.53 -31.64
N PHE A 318 1.71 13.26 -31.27
CA PHE A 318 1.77 12.78 -29.91
C PHE A 318 3.19 12.99 -29.36
N ASP A 319 3.32 13.81 -28.32
CA ASP A 319 4.52 13.86 -27.50
C ASP A 319 4.22 13.03 -26.23
N GLU A 320 5.16 12.16 -25.84
CA GLU A 320 4.99 11.29 -24.66
C GLU A 320 4.96 12.08 -23.33
N SER A 321 5.31 13.36 -23.38
CA SER A 321 5.35 14.28 -22.23
C SER A 321 4.05 15.07 -21.95
N VAL A 322 2.96 14.79 -22.66
CA VAL A 322 1.77 15.69 -22.63
C VAL A 322 0.90 15.43 -21.38
N GLU A 323 0.72 16.46 -20.55
CA GLU A 323 -0.16 16.47 -19.37
C GLU A 323 -1.67 16.51 -19.74
N GLU A 324 -2.00 16.72 -21.00
CA GLU A 324 -3.36 16.84 -21.53
C GLU A 324 -3.63 15.88 -22.69
N CYS A 325 -4.88 15.44 -22.83
CA CYS A 325 -5.27 14.56 -23.92
C CYS A 325 -5.24 15.30 -25.26
N PRO A 326 -4.47 14.83 -26.26
CA PRO A 326 -4.39 15.52 -27.55
C PRO A 326 -5.72 15.49 -28.32
N PHE A 327 -6.64 14.60 -27.93
CA PHE A 327 -7.96 14.52 -28.54
C PHE A 327 -9.00 15.42 -27.84
N CYS A 328 -9.17 15.30 -26.52
CA CYS A 328 -10.24 16.02 -25.80
C CYS A 328 -9.75 17.16 -24.89
N GLY A 329 -8.44 17.41 -24.80
CA GLY A 329 -7.85 18.48 -23.98
C GLY A 329 -7.98 18.28 -22.46
N ASN A 330 -8.40 17.11 -22.00
CA ASN A 330 -8.52 16.84 -20.56
C ASN A 330 -7.19 16.39 -19.97
N TYR A 331 -6.92 16.80 -18.73
CA TYR A 331 -5.73 16.37 -17.99
C TYR A 331 -5.58 14.85 -17.92
N ILE A 332 -4.36 14.36 -18.16
CA ILE A 332 -3.98 12.95 -18.14
C ILE A 332 -2.96 12.74 -17.01
N PRO A 333 -3.36 12.09 -15.91
CA PRO A 333 -2.40 11.64 -14.90
C PRO A 333 -1.36 10.67 -15.49
N ASP A 334 -0.16 10.66 -14.93
CA ASP A 334 0.94 9.75 -15.29
C ASP A 334 0.58 8.26 -15.14
N PHE A 335 -0.30 7.92 -14.20
CA PHE A 335 -0.74 6.56 -13.90
C PHE A 335 -1.93 6.04 -14.74
N VAL A 336 -2.30 6.68 -15.85
CA VAL A 336 -3.39 6.19 -16.72
C VAL A 336 -2.88 5.77 -18.10
N ARG A 337 -3.35 4.62 -18.58
CA ARG A 337 -3.04 4.07 -19.91
C ARG A 337 -3.83 4.76 -21.01
N SER A 338 -5.05 5.17 -20.69
CA SER A 338 -6.02 5.72 -21.62
C SER A 338 -6.67 6.99 -21.05
N CYS A 339 -7.04 7.95 -21.89
CA CYS A 339 -7.77 9.12 -21.45
C CYS A 339 -9.11 8.71 -20.82
N ARG A 340 -9.33 9.07 -19.55
CA ARG A 340 -10.55 8.72 -18.79
C ARG A 340 -11.84 9.28 -19.40
N VAL A 341 -11.72 10.34 -20.20
CA VAL A 341 -12.86 11.01 -20.82
C VAL A 341 -13.18 10.38 -22.18
N CYS A 342 -12.22 10.36 -23.10
CA CYS A 342 -12.45 9.98 -24.49
C CYS A 342 -11.95 8.58 -24.89
N GLY A 343 -11.28 7.85 -24.01
CA GLY A 343 -10.78 6.50 -24.27
C GLY A 343 -9.55 6.40 -25.17
N LEU A 344 -8.96 7.53 -25.60
CA LEU A 344 -7.72 7.51 -26.38
C LEU A 344 -6.60 6.80 -25.60
N HIS A 345 -5.95 5.81 -26.21
CA HIS A 345 -4.77 5.19 -25.63
C HIS A 345 -3.60 6.18 -25.65
N ILE A 346 -2.92 6.32 -24.51
CA ILE A 346 -1.87 7.30 -24.27
C ILE A 346 -0.53 6.60 -24.13
N ARG A 347 -0.47 5.56 -23.29
CA ARG A 347 0.78 4.87 -22.97
C ARG A 347 0.51 3.49 -22.40
N GLU A 348 1.49 2.61 -22.55
CA GLU A 348 1.55 1.38 -21.78
C GLU A 348 2.11 1.64 -20.38
N ILE A 349 1.52 1.00 -19.38
CA ILE A 349 1.96 1.13 -17.98
C ILE A 349 2.01 -0.25 -17.35
N ASP A 350 3.19 -0.64 -16.88
CA ASP A 350 3.31 -1.71 -15.89
C ASP A 350 2.95 -1.13 -14.51
N PHE A 351 1.75 -1.44 -14.02
CA PHE A 351 1.25 -0.89 -12.77
C PHE A 351 2.00 -1.42 -11.53
N GLU A 352 2.58 -2.63 -11.60
CA GLU A 352 3.36 -3.17 -10.49
C GLU A 352 4.71 -2.47 -10.43
N GLN A 353 5.38 -2.32 -11.57
CA GLN A 353 6.63 -1.56 -11.64
C GLN A 353 6.43 -0.08 -11.32
N HIS A 354 5.35 0.54 -11.81
CA HIS A 354 5.02 1.93 -11.49
C HIS A 354 4.72 2.12 -9.99
N ALA A 355 4.04 1.16 -9.35
CA ALA A 355 3.85 1.19 -7.89
C ALA A 355 5.16 1.03 -7.12
N VAL A 356 6.07 0.16 -7.58
CA VAL A 356 7.42 0.01 -6.98
C VAL A 356 8.22 1.30 -7.15
N ASN A 357 8.22 1.88 -8.35
CA ASN A 357 8.90 3.14 -8.62
C ASN A 357 8.32 4.26 -7.74
N LYS A 358 7.00 4.37 -7.66
CA LYS A 358 6.34 5.36 -6.81
C LYS A 358 6.60 5.13 -5.32
N LEU A 359 6.70 3.87 -4.87
CA LEU A 359 7.11 3.54 -3.50
C LEU A 359 8.55 4.00 -3.27
N ASN A 360 9.45 3.73 -4.20
CA ASN A 360 10.85 4.16 -4.13
C ASN A 360 10.95 5.68 -4.16
N GLU A 361 10.24 6.38 -5.05
CA GLU A 361 10.14 7.83 -5.11
C GLU A 361 9.53 8.40 -3.84
N SER A 362 8.47 7.78 -3.30
CA SER A 362 7.87 8.20 -2.02
C SER A 362 8.83 7.96 -0.85
N MET A 363 9.62 6.89 -0.88
CA MET A 363 10.66 6.61 0.11
C MET A 363 11.82 7.59 -0.04
N GLU A 364 12.23 7.91 -1.26
CA GLU A 364 13.23 8.92 -1.57
C GLU A 364 12.74 10.31 -1.20
N GLU A 365 11.48 10.67 -1.45
CA GLU A 365 10.84 11.91 -0.99
C GLU A 365 10.61 11.92 0.52
N LEU A 366 10.40 10.77 1.15
CA LEU A 366 10.31 10.68 2.60
C LEU A 366 11.69 10.81 3.22
N VAL A 367 12.73 10.21 2.63
CA VAL A 367 14.15 10.32 3.04
C VAL A 367 14.68 11.71 2.75
N ARG A 368 14.34 12.29 1.60
CA ARG A 368 14.67 13.67 1.21
C ARG A 368 13.83 14.65 1.98
N GLY A 369 12.57 14.35 2.29
CA GLY A 369 11.73 15.13 3.19
C GLY A 369 12.18 15.02 4.64
N PHE A 370 12.77 13.89 5.05
CA PHE A 370 13.49 13.76 6.33
C PHE A 370 14.79 14.55 6.29
N SER A 371 15.54 14.49 5.20
CA SER A 371 16.78 15.26 4.97
C SER A 371 16.51 16.76 4.89
N ASP A 372 15.43 17.16 4.24
CA ASP A 372 14.97 18.54 4.07
C ASP A 372 14.30 19.01 5.36
N TYR A 373 13.65 18.15 6.15
CA TYR A 373 13.19 18.43 7.52
C TYR A 373 14.37 18.56 8.48
N LEU A 374 15.41 17.75 8.31
CA LEU A 374 16.69 17.87 9.01
C LEU A 374 17.45 19.13 8.54
N GLU A 375 17.32 19.57 7.30
CA GLU A 375 17.93 20.80 6.78
C GLU A 375 17.09 22.05 7.07
N SER A 376 15.75 21.96 7.13
CA SER A 376 14.83 23.07 7.35
C SER A 376 14.56 23.35 8.82
N ASN A 377 14.55 22.33 9.69
CA ASN A 377 14.57 22.56 11.14
C ASN A 377 15.97 22.89 11.68
N VAL A 378 17.00 22.75 10.84
CA VAL A 378 18.31 23.35 11.08
C VAL A 378 18.35 24.83 10.65
N PHE A 379 17.32 25.37 9.95
CA PHE A 379 17.40 26.77 9.50
C PHE A 379 16.18 27.69 9.56
N ASN A 380 14.94 27.27 9.78
CA ASN A 380 13.84 28.24 9.90
C ASN A 380 12.63 27.69 10.68
N ASP A 381 12.54 27.97 11.97
CA ASP A 381 11.30 28.49 12.54
C ASP A 381 11.56 29.30 13.82
N VAL A 382 11.62 30.61 13.59
CA VAL A 382 11.58 31.66 14.60
C VAL A 382 10.21 31.63 15.28
N ILE A 383 10.15 31.12 16.52
CA ILE A 383 9.10 31.46 17.46
C ILE A 383 9.70 32.48 18.45
N PRO A 384 9.28 33.76 18.43
CA PRO A 384 9.80 34.73 19.37
C PRO A 384 9.21 34.45 20.76
N ILE A 385 10.03 33.91 21.65
CA ILE A 385 9.74 33.88 23.09
C ILE A 385 10.75 34.82 23.76
N GLU A 386 10.23 35.96 24.21
CA GLU A 386 10.99 37.01 24.86
C GLU A 386 11.74 36.50 26.11
N ASN A 387 13.03 36.85 26.18
CA ASN A 387 13.90 36.89 27.37
C ASN A 387 14.55 35.58 27.87
N ARG A 388 15.36 34.91 27.04
CA ARG A 388 16.51 34.10 27.49
C ARG A 388 17.73 34.42 26.60
N ASP A 389 18.92 34.50 27.18
CA ASP A 389 20.18 34.84 26.47
C ASP A 389 20.34 33.97 25.21
N ASP A 390 20.51 34.59 24.03
CA ASP A 390 20.52 33.94 22.72
C ASP A 390 21.55 32.78 22.63
N GLU A 391 22.69 32.91 23.31
CA GLU A 391 23.76 31.91 23.36
C GLU A 391 23.36 30.66 24.15
N LEU A 392 22.58 30.83 25.23
CA LEU A 392 22.07 29.71 26.03
C LEU A 392 20.97 28.96 25.28
N MET A 393 20.24 29.68 24.41
CA MET A 393 19.17 29.14 23.59
C MET A 393 19.71 28.30 22.42
N GLU A 394 20.74 28.78 21.72
CA GLU A 394 21.46 28.00 20.71
C GLU A 394 22.05 26.71 21.33
N LEU A 395 22.57 26.80 22.56
CA LEU A 395 23.07 25.65 23.31
C LEU A 395 21.95 24.68 23.73
N GLU A 396 20.80 25.18 24.18
CA GLU A 396 19.58 24.40 24.52
C GLU A 396 19.04 23.64 23.29
N TYR A 397 18.92 24.31 22.14
CA TYR A 397 18.46 23.68 20.89
C TYR A 397 19.44 22.60 20.43
N PHE A 398 20.73 22.94 20.41
CA PHE A 398 21.78 22.01 19.98
C PHE A 398 21.86 20.75 20.85
N PHE A 399 21.73 20.89 22.17
CA PHE A 399 21.72 19.77 23.11
C PHE A 399 20.50 18.85 22.90
N ASN A 400 19.32 19.44 22.73
CA ASN A 400 18.09 18.69 22.56
C ASN A 400 18.05 17.90 21.24
N ASP A 401 18.77 18.31 20.22
CA ASP A 401 18.84 17.58 18.95
C ASP A 401 19.81 16.39 18.98
N ASN A 402 20.80 16.42 19.88
CA ASN A 402 21.96 15.51 19.81
C ASN A 402 22.21 14.69 21.08
N MET A 403 21.58 15.06 22.21
CA MET A 403 21.90 14.53 23.54
C MET A 403 20.67 14.31 24.43
N ILE A 404 19.51 14.01 23.82
CA ILE A 404 18.17 13.86 24.44
C ILE A 404 18.15 13.07 25.77
N ASP A 405 19.06 12.11 25.94
CA ASP A 405 19.11 11.24 27.13
C ASP A 405 19.96 11.80 28.30
N TYR A 406 20.66 12.92 28.12
CA TYR A 406 21.47 13.55 29.16
C TYR A 406 20.75 14.73 29.81
N ASP A 407 21.16 15.11 31.02
CA ASP A 407 20.60 16.25 31.75
C ASP A 407 21.18 17.57 31.18
N PHE A 408 20.29 18.44 30.71
CA PHE A 408 20.69 19.71 30.09
C PHE A 408 21.37 20.65 31.08
N ASP A 409 20.91 20.72 32.33
CA ASP A 409 21.51 21.58 33.36
C ASP A 409 22.95 21.12 33.67
N GLU A 410 23.18 19.80 33.61
CA GLU A 410 24.50 19.21 33.78
C GLU A 410 25.45 19.51 32.60
N PHE A 411 24.95 19.46 31.36
CA PHE A 411 25.73 19.88 30.19
C PHE A 411 26.01 21.36 30.18
N LEU A 412 25.03 22.20 30.53
CA LEU A 412 25.21 23.64 30.64
C LEU A 412 26.28 23.98 31.69
N ALA A 413 26.32 23.27 32.82
CA ALA A 413 27.37 23.43 33.82
C ALA A 413 28.76 23.02 33.29
N PHE A 414 28.84 21.97 32.46
CA PHE A 414 30.08 21.53 31.82
C PHE A 414 30.54 22.52 30.72
N TYR A 415 29.64 22.97 29.86
CA TYR A 415 29.88 23.96 28.81
C TYR A 415 30.48 25.24 29.40
N ASN A 416 29.86 25.77 30.47
CA ASN A 416 30.35 26.96 31.19
C ASN A 416 31.70 26.76 31.90
N SER A 417 32.17 25.51 32.01
CA SER A 417 33.47 25.17 32.60
C SER A 417 34.58 24.95 31.56
N CYS A 418 34.22 24.86 30.28
CA CYS A 418 35.14 24.65 29.17
C CYS A 418 35.84 25.95 28.74
N ASN A 419 36.99 25.84 28.08
CA ASN A 419 37.74 27.00 27.57
C ASN A 419 37.01 27.61 26.36
N GLU A 420 37.01 28.94 26.23
CA GLU A 420 36.30 29.70 25.16
C GLU A 420 36.82 29.41 23.74
N ASP A 421 37.96 28.73 23.60
CA ASP A 421 38.59 28.40 22.32
C ASP A 421 38.07 27.11 21.66
N LEU A 422 37.20 26.34 22.33
CA LEU A 422 36.65 25.08 21.82
C LEU A 422 35.33 25.31 21.08
N SER A 423 35.16 24.65 19.93
CA SER A 423 33.86 24.60 19.25
C SER A 423 32.82 23.84 20.06
N ILE A 424 31.53 24.12 19.83
CA ILE A 424 30.42 23.44 20.49
C ILE A 424 30.48 21.92 20.23
N GLU A 425 30.90 21.50 19.04
CA GLU A 425 31.12 20.09 18.70
C GLU A 425 32.25 19.45 19.52
N GLU A 426 33.36 20.15 19.75
CA GLU A 426 34.45 19.65 20.59
C GLU A 426 34.04 19.56 22.06
N ILE A 427 33.28 20.53 22.56
CA ILE A 427 32.73 20.52 23.92
C ILE A 427 31.74 19.36 24.10
N LYS A 428 30.90 19.10 23.09
CA LYS A 428 29.99 17.95 23.04
C LYS A 428 30.75 16.64 23.14
N ASP A 429 31.75 16.45 22.29
CA ASP A 429 32.55 15.21 22.28
C ASP A 429 33.22 14.99 23.63
N LEU A 430 33.72 16.05 24.27
CA LEU A 430 34.29 15.99 25.62
C LEU A 430 33.25 15.65 26.69
N PHE A 431 32.05 16.20 26.63
CA PHE A 431 30.99 15.92 27.61
C PHE A 431 30.49 14.48 27.47
N VAL A 432 30.15 14.06 26.25
CA VAL A 432 29.66 12.70 26.00
C VAL A 432 30.76 11.69 26.30
N ASP A 433 32.02 11.99 25.98
CA ASP A 433 33.14 11.15 26.39
C ASP A 433 33.29 11.06 27.91
N ASP A 434 33.16 12.16 28.67
CA ASP A 434 33.19 12.11 30.13
C ASP A 434 32.05 11.24 30.68
N LYS A 435 30.83 11.38 30.14
CA LYS A 435 29.67 10.57 30.54
C LYS A 435 29.85 9.10 30.22
N LEU A 436 30.30 8.77 29.03
CA LEU A 436 30.50 7.39 28.59
C LEU A 436 31.69 6.74 29.29
N ASN A 437 32.77 7.48 29.57
CA ASN A 437 33.94 6.99 30.31
C ASN A 437 33.60 6.63 31.76
N ASN A 438 32.63 7.33 32.35
CA ASN A 438 32.15 7.12 33.72
C ASN A 438 30.90 6.21 33.81
N SER A 439 30.47 5.63 32.68
CA SER A 439 29.20 4.91 32.56
C SER A 439 29.12 3.60 33.35
N LEU A 440 27.92 3.29 33.89
CA LEU A 440 27.62 2.01 34.56
C LEU A 440 27.00 0.95 33.60
N GLY A 441 26.76 1.33 32.35
CA GLY A 441 26.14 0.53 31.30
C GLY A 441 24.68 0.16 31.60
N THR A 442 23.83 1.14 31.87
CA THR A 442 22.37 1.04 31.92
C THR A 442 21.79 0.91 30.51
N LYS A 443 20.47 0.79 30.41
CA LYS A 443 19.76 0.72 29.11
C LYS A 443 19.72 2.07 28.39
N GLU A 444 19.61 3.16 29.13
CA GLU A 444 19.64 4.53 28.59
C GLU A 444 21.04 4.79 28.01
N GLU A 445 22.09 4.53 28.78
CA GLU A 445 23.49 4.67 28.33
C GLU A 445 23.84 3.81 27.11
N PHE A 446 23.17 2.65 26.93
CA PHE A 446 23.31 1.84 25.72
C PHE A 446 22.83 2.60 24.48
N ASN A 447 21.62 3.15 24.53
CA ASN A 447 21.00 3.80 23.38
C ASN A 447 21.77 5.07 23.03
N THR A 448 22.15 5.85 24.05
CA THR A 448 22.94 7.07 23.86
C THR A 448 24.31 6.78 23.26
N TYR A 449 24.99 5.73 23.72
CA TYR A 449 26.27 5.35 23.12
C TYR A 449 26.10 4.88 21.66
N PHE A 450 25.02 4.15 21.36
CA PHE A 450 24.73 3.72 19.99
C PHE A 450 24.49 4.92 19.06
N THR A 451 23.66 5.87 19.46
CA THR A 451 23.39 7.10 18.69
C THR A 451 24.65 7.92 18.47
N TYR A 452 25.50 8.06 19.51
CA TYR A 452 26.79 8.71 19.40
C TYR A 452 27.67 8.04 18.32
N LEU A 453 27.79 6.71 18.36
CA LEU A 453 28.59 5.98 17.37
C LEU A 453 28.04 6.13 15.94
N LEU A 454 26.72 6.07 15.76
CA LEU A 454 26.05 6.23 14.48
C LEU A 454 26.28 7.62 13.87
N HIS A 455 26.15 8.67 14.69
CA HIS A 455 26.45 10.04 14.26
C HIS A 455 27.91 10.16 13.78
N HIS A 456 28.87 9.65 14.56
CA HIS A 456 30.29 9.74 14.20
C HIS A 456 30.66 8.85 13.02
N PHE A 457 29.96 7.75 12.79
CA PHE A 457 30.12 6.95 11.56
C PHE A 457 29.84 7.80 10.32
N TYR A 458 28.62 8.32 10.18
CA TYR A 458 28.23 9.10 9.01
C TYR A 458 29.01 10.41 8.88
N TYR A 459 29.34 11.05 9.99
CA TYR A 459 30.20 12.24 9.96
C TYR A 459 31.56 11.92 9.34
N ASN A 460 32.24 10.87 9.81
CA ASN A 460 33.56 10.49 9.33
C ASN A 460 33.53 10.00 7.88
N GLU A 461 32.49 9.26 7.49
CA GLU A 461 32.27 8.84 6.12
C GLU A 461 32.14 10.07 5.18
N ARG A 462 31.27 11.03 5.53
CA ARG A 462 31.01 12.24 4.74
C ARG A 462 32.27 13.09 4.50
N ILE A 463 33.17 13.14 5.48
CA ILE A 463 34.43 13.90 5.37
C ILE A 463 35.60 13.05 4.83
N GLY A 464 35.35 11.80 4.43
CA GLY A 464 36.34 10.92 3.82
C GLY A 464 37.35 10.31 4.81
N LYS A 465 37.06 10.30 6.12
CA LYS A 465 37.86 9.63 7.16
C LYS A 465 37.38 8.20 7.36
N TYR A 466 37.54 7.36 6.34
CA TYR A 466 36.94 6.02 6.32
C TYR A 466 37.49 5.07 7.39
N ASP A 467 38.76 5.19 7.79
CA ASP A 467 39.32 4.42 8.91
C ASP A 467 38.59 4.74 10.23
N ASP A 468 38.32 6.02 10.49
CA ASP A 468 37.59 6.47 11.68
C ASP A 468 36.11 6.06 11.61
N ALA A 469 35.50 6.08 10.42
CA ALA A 469 34.15 5.56 10.20
C ALA A 469 34.09 4.05 10.49
N PHE A 470 35.05 3.28 9.97
CA PHE A 470 35.18 1.84 10.21
C PHE A 470 35.30 1.52 11.70
N ILE A 471 36.10 2.30 12.44
CA ILE A 471 36.21 2.17 13.89
C ILE A 471 34.84 2.34 14.57
N LYS A 472 34.01 3.31 14.16
CA LYS A 472 32.67 3.51 14.72
C LYS A 472 31.72 2.38 14.35
N LEU A 473 31.78 1.88 13.11
CA LEU A 473 31.03 0.71 12.66
C LEU A 473 31.32 -0.51 13.54
N VAL A 474 32.60 -0.82 13.77
CA VAL A 474 33.03 -1.92 14.64
C VAL A 474 32.46 -1.76 16.06
N GLN A 475 32.52 -0.54 16.60
CA GLN A 475 31.97 -0.24 17.94
C GLN A 475 30.44 -0.42 17.98
N MET A 476 29.71 -0.02 16.93
CA MET A 476 28.26 -0.23 16.84
C MET A 476 27.92 -1.72 16.79
N ALA A 477 28.65 -2.50 15.98
CA ALA A 477 28.46 -3.95 15.85
C ALA A 477 28.71 -4.68 17.18
N ILE A 478 29.80 -4.34 17.88
CA ILE A 478 30.09 -4.85 19.23
C ILE A 478 28.93 -4.51 20.18
N LEU A 479 28.48 -3.25 20.20
CA LEU A 479 27.44 -2.79 21.10
C LEU A 479 26.09 -3.49 20.81
N ALA A 480 25.65 -3.53 19.56
CA ALA A 480 24.41 -4.19 19.12
C ALA A 480 24.41 -5.69 19.46
N SER A 481 25.56 -6.36 19.37
CA SER A 481 25.67 -7.80 19.66
C SER A 481 25.29 -8.18 21.09
N ASN A 482 25.35 -7.24 22.03
CA ASN A 482 24.97 -7.48 23.42
C ASN A 482 23.45 -7.64 23.62
N LYS A 483 22.63 -7.29 22.62
CA LYS A 483 21.17 -7.45 22.66
C LYS A 483 20.69 -8.77 22.04
N ALA A 484 21.56 -9.55 21.41
CA ALA A 484 21.21 -10.86 20.86
C ALA A 484 20.90 -11.87 22.00
N LYS A 485 19.73 -12.53 21.95
CA LYS A 485 19.31 -13.57 22.91
C LYS A 485 19.83 -14.94 22.51
N ASN A 486 20.00 -15.19 21.21
CA ASN A 486 20.63 -16.40 20.72
C ASN A 486 22.17 -16.24 20.69
N LYS A 487 22.90 -17.06 21.47
CA LYS A 487 24.37 -17.01 21.52
C LYS A 487 25.04 -17.27 20.16
N ASN A 488 24.32 -17.90 19.23
CA ASN A 488 24.83 -18.20 17.90
C ASN A 488 24.59 -17.06 16.90
N GLU A 489 23.65 -16.16 17.14
CA GLU A 489 23.38 -14.99 16.27
C GLU A 489 24.08 -13.76 16.86
N ILE A 490 24.80 -13.00 16.03
CA ILE A 490 25.45 -11.76 16.49
C ILE A 490 24.46 -10.60 16.51
N LEU A 491 23.60 -10.50 15.51
CA LEU A 491 22.62 -9.42 15.37
C LEU A 491 21.23 -10.05 15.28
N GLU A 492 20.42 -9.92 16.33
CA GLU A 492 18.97 -10.14 16.21
C GLU A 492 18.36 -8.94 15.48
N SER A 493 17.31 -9.17 14.69
CA SER A 493 16.50 -8.15 13.99
C SER A 493 15.94 -7.11 14.97
N THR A 494 16.77 -6.14 15.29
CA THR A 494 16.54 -5.00 16.17
C THR A 494 16.81 -3.73 15.36
N PRO A 495 16.25 -2.57 15.75
CA PRO A 495 16.55 -1.32 15.05
C PRO A 495 18.06 -1.08 14.89
N HIS A 496 18.84 -1.30 15.96
CA HIS A 496 20.29 -1.16 15.95
C HIS A 496 21.03 -2.12 15.00
N SER A 497 20.52 -3.33 14.78
CA SER A 497 21.16 -4.26 13.83
C SER A 497 20.91 -3.85 12.39
N ILE A 498 19.79 -3.18 12.12
CA ILE A 498 19.48 -2.63 10.79
C ILE A 498 20.44 -1.48 10.49
N ASP A 499 20.65 -0.58 11.45
CA ASP A 499 21.62 0.53 11.32
C ASP A 499 23.05 0.02 11.07
N VAL A 500 23.45 -1.05 11.78
CA VAL A 500 24.76 -1.70 11.56
C VAL A 500 24.84 -2.36 10.18
N PHE A 501 23.75 -2.97 9.70
CA PHE A 501 23.71 -3.60 8.38
C PHE A 501 23.91 -2.56 7.27
N PHE A 502 23.19 -1.44 7.31
CA PHE A 502 23.36 -0.37 6.32
C PHE A 502 24.76 0.24 6.37
N ALA A 503 25.31 0.46 7.56
CA ALA A 503 26.68 0.96 7.69
C ALA A 503 27.74 -0.02 7.16
N ILE A 504 27.47 -1.34 7.13
CA ILE A 504 28.34 -2.31 6.45
C ILE A 504 28.22 -2.16 4.93
N GLU A 505 26.99 -2.11 4.40
CA GLU A 505 26.75 -1.93 2.96
C GLU A 505 27.42 -0.66 2.45
N ASP A 506 27.23 0.48 3.13
CA ASP A 506 27.83 1.76 2.78
C ASP A 506 29.37 1.64 2.67
N MET A 507 30.01 0.96 3.63
CA MET A 507 31.45 0.76 3.63
C MET A 507 31.93 -0.22 2.56
N GLU A 508 31.15 -1.25 2.20
CA GLU A 508 31.45 -2.16 1.08
C GLU A 508 31.42 -1.40 -0.27
N TYR A 509 30.48 -0.47 -0.45
CA TYR A 509 30.36 0.33 -1.66
C TYR A 509 31.54 1.29 -1.90
N LEU A 510 32.26 1.67 -0.85
CA LEU A 510 33.42 2.57 -0.96
C LEU A 510 34.62 1.94 -1.71
N ASN A 511 34.66 0.60 -1.84
CA ASN A 511 35.78 -0.15 -2.44
C ASN A 511 37.15 0.27 -1.83
N TYR A 512 37.15 0.61 -0.54
CA TYR A 512 38.31 1.05 0.22
C TYR A 512 38.95 -0.14 0.93
N SER A 513 40.28 -0.24 0.90
CA SER A 513 41.00 -1.33 1.57
C SER A 513 41.32 -0.97 3.01
N PHE A 514 40.72 -1.69 3.95
CA PHE A 514 40.91 -1.50 5.38
C PHE A 514 42.01 -2.43 5.92
N ASP A 515 42.84 -1.95 6.86
CA ASP A 515 43.64 -2.82 7.73
C ASP A 515 42.75 -3.29 8.89
N VAL A 516 41.87 -4.25 8.58
CA VAL A 516 40.78 -4.69 9.46
C VAL A 516 41.30 -5.07 10.84
N SER A 517 42.44 -5.76 10.93
CA SER A 517 43.00 -6.20 12.22
C SER A 517 43.43 -5.01 13.08
N LYS A 518 44.12 -4.03 12.48
CA LYS A 518 44.60 -2.84 13.21
C LYS A 518 43.43 -1.94 13.64
N LEU A 519 42.52 -1.65 12.72
CA LEU A 519 41.37 -0.77 13.01
C LEU A 519 40.41 -1.42 14.01
N PHE A 520 40.30 -2.75 14.01
CA PHE A 520 39.53 -3.46 15.02
C PHE A 520 40.17 -3.34 16.41
N ASP A 521 41.49 -3.49 16.53
CA ASP A 521 42.21 -3.27 17.79
C ASP A 521 41.98 -1.83 18.29
N ASP A 522 42.03 -0.84 17.40
CA ASP A 522 41.74 0.56 17.72
C ASP A 522 40.29 0.75 18.19
N ALA A 523 39.32 0.09 17.55
CA ALA A 523 37.92 0.12 17.95
C ALA A 523 37.66 -0.51 19.32
N VAL A 524 38.30 -1.63 19.63
CA VAL A 524 38.22 -2.29 20.95
C VAL A 524 38.89 -1.46 22.03
N ASN A 525 40.05 -0.88 21.74
CA ASN A 525 40.83 -0.08 22.69
C ASN A 525 40.14 1.25 23.02
N THR A 526 39.41 1.84 22.06
CA THR A 526 38.66 3.10 22.24
C THR A 526 37.20 2.90 22.64
N PHE A 527 36.76 1.65 22.87
CA PHE A 527 35.40 1.33 23.28
C PHE A 527 35.10 1.84 24.70
N LYS A 528 34.10 2.71 24.83
CA LYS A 528 33.88 3.50 26.05
C LYS A 528 33.20 2.71 27.16
N ILE A 529 32.07 2.05 26.89
CA ILE A 529 31.33 1.30 27.91
C ILE A 529 31.85 -0.15 28.01
N LYS A 530 32.90 -0.38 28.79
CA LYS A 530 33.57 -1.70 28.93
C LYS A 530 32.63 -2.87 29.21
N LYS A 531 31.51 -2.65 29.92
CA LYS A 531 30.50 -3.68 30.21
C LYS A 531 29.91 -4.32 28.95
N TYR A 532 29.82 -3.55 27.85
CA TYR A 532 29.31 -3.97 26.55
C TYR A 532 30.41 -4.34 25.56
N ASN A 533 31.69 -4.22 25.93
CA ASN A 533 32.79 -4.75 25.12
C ASN A 533 32.93 -6.28 25.33
N LYS A 534 31.84 -7.00 25.08
CA LYS A 534 31.76 -8.45 25.07
C LYS A 534 31.51 -8.89 23.64
N ASN A 535 31.93 -10.11 23.30
CA ASN A 535 31.80 -10.69 21.96
C ASN A 535 32.68 -10.06 20.87
N HIS A 536 33.64 -9.17 21.20
CA HIS A 536 34.52 -8.54 20.20
C HIS A 536 35.28 -9.57 19.34
N ASP A 537 35.80 -10.66 19.92
CA ASP A 537 36.47 -11.72 19.15
C ASP A 537 35.57 -12.33 18.05
N LYS A 538 34.25 -12.38 18.31
CA LYS A 538 33.26 -12.92 17.36
C LYS A 538 33.01 -11.91 16.22
N ILE A 539 32.87 -10.62 16.56
CA ILE A 539 32.71 -9.52 15.58
C ILE A 539 33.94 -9.41 14.67
N LEU A 540 35.16 -9.54 15.23
CA LEU A 540 36.39 -9.48 14.46
C LEU A 540 36.42 -10.54 13.35
N ASN A 541 36.04 -11.78 13.67
CA ASN A 541 36.08 -12.86 12.68
C ASN A 541 35.07 -12.63 11.55
N GLU A 542 33.88 -12.12 11.85
CA GLU A 542 32.86 -11.84 10.83
C GLU A 542 33.22 -10.62 9.98
N LEU A 543 33.71 -9.53 10.56
CA LEU A 543 34.15 -8.38 9.78
C LEU A 543 35.37 -8.68 8.90
N LYS A 544 36.23 -9.62 9.31
CA LYS A 544 37.28 -10.16 8.44
C LYS A 544 36.73 -10.94 7.27
N GLU A 545 35.67 -11.73 7.44
CA GLU A 545 35.03 -12.42 6.32
C GLU A 545 34.39 -11.47 5.31
N ILE A 546 34.03 -10.25 5.74
CA ILE A 546 33.38 -9.22 4.93
C ILE A 546 34.40 -8.30 4.23
N PHE A 547 35.41 -7.83 4.96
CA PHE A 547 36.32 -6.76 4.52
C PHE A 547 37.77 -7.19 4.22
N ASP A 548 38.19 -8.43 4.52
CA ASP A 548 39.45 -9.02 4.00
C ASP A 548 39.23 -9.66 2.62
#